data_AF-A0A3S4KD33-F1
#
_entry.id   AF-A0A3S4KD33-F1
#
_cell.length_a   1.000
_cell.length_b   1.000
_cell.length_c   1.000
_cell.angle_alpha   90.00
_cell.angle_beta   90.00
_cell.angle_gamma   90.00
#
_symmetry.space_group_name_H-M   'P 1'
#
loop_
_entity.id
_entity.type
_entity.pdbx_description
1 polymer ?
#
loop_
_entity_poly.entity_id
_entity_poly.type
_entity_poly.pdbx_seq_one_letter_code
_entity_poly.pdbx_strand_id
1 'polypeptide(L)'
;MPWIQLKLNTTGANAEDLSDALMEAGAVSITFQDTHDTPVFEPLPGETRLWGDTDVIGLFDAETDMNDVVAILENHPLLGAGFAHKIEQLEDKDWEREWMDNFHPMRFGERLWICQAGVMCRTKTPST
;
A
#
# COMPACT_ATOMS: atom_id res chain seq x y z
N MET A 1 16.27 -2.03 -2.18
CA MET A 1 16.13 -3.25 -2.99
C MET A 1 14.93 -3.07 -3.90
N PRO A 2 15.00 -3.46 -5.19
CA PRO A 2 13.85 -3.36 -6.08
C PRO A 2 12.76 -4.34 -5.64
N TRP A 3 11.51 -3.92 -5.72
CA TRP A 3 10.36 -4.76 -5.40
C TRP A 3 9.47 -4.90 -6.63
N ILE A 4 8.64 -5.95 -6.67
CA ILE A 4 7.64 -6.15 -7.71
C ILE A 4 6.28 -6.23 -7.03
N GLN A 5 5.30 -5.54 -7.60
CA GLN A 5 3.93 -5.54 -7.12
C GLN A 5 3.03 -6.18 -8.17
N LEU A 6 2.31 -7.23 -7.77
CA LEU A 6 1.32 -7.93 -8.56
C LEU A 6 -0.07 -7.50 -8.08
N LYS A 7 -0.80 -6.81 -8.97
CA LYS A 7 -2.13 -6.29 -8.70
C LYS A 7 -3.19 -7.14 -9.38
N LEU A 8 -4.14 -7.62 -8.58
CA LEU A 8 -5.29 -8.42 -8.98
C LEU A 8 -6.57 -7.65 -8.66
N ASN A 9 -7.50 -7.57 -9.61
CA ASN A 9 -8.81 -7.01 -9.34
C ASN A 9 -9.76 -8.11 -8.89
N THR A 10 -10.50 -7.86 -7.80
CA THR A 10 -11.46 -8.81 -7.25
C THR A 10 -12.58 -8.09 -6.50
N THR A 11 -13.47 -8.86 -5.89
CA THR A 11 -14.50 -8.32 -5.00
C THR A 11 -14.08 -8.44 -3.54
N GLY A 12 -14.60 -7.57 -2.66
CA GLY A 12 -14.30 -7.61 -1.23
C GLY A 12 -14.59 -8.95 -0.55
N ALA A 13 -15.48 -9.78 -1.10
CA ALA A 13 -15.78 -11.12 -0.58
C ALA A 13 -14.67 -12.15 -0.91
N ASN A 14 -13.97 -11.97 -2.03
CA ASN A 14 -12.93 -12.88 -2.52
C ASN A 14 -11.52 -12.35 -2.22
N ALA A 15 -11.41 -11.14 -1.68
CA ALA A 15 -10.14 -10.47 -1.45
C ALA A 15 -9.28 -11.20 -0.41
N GLU A 16 -9.89 -11.72 0.66
CA GLU A 16 -9.17 -12.50 1.68
C GLU A 16 -8.62 -13.81 1.11
N ASP A 17 -9.45 -14.59 0.41
CA ASP A 17 -9.01 -15.85 -0.23
C ASP A 17 -7.86 -15.63 -1.21
N LEU A 18 -7.92 -14.56 -2.02
CA LEU A 18 -6.83 -14.21 -2.93
C LEU A 18 -5.59 -13.70 -2.20
N SER A 19 -5.75 -13.05 -1.05
CA SER A 19 -4.62 -12.61 -0.22
C SER A 19 -3.84 -13.79 0.34
N ASP A 20 -4.55 -14.83 0.79
CA ASP A 20 -3.92 -16.07 1.25
C ASP A 20 -3.19 -16.77 0.11
N ALA A 21 -3.81 -16.85 -1.08
CA ALA A 21 -3.17 -17.42 -2.26
C ALA A 21 -1.90 -16.65 -2.68
N LEU A 22 -1.91 -15.32 -2.61
CA LEU A 22 -0.73 -14.49 -2.87
C LEU A 22 0.37 -14.70 -1.82
N MET A 23 -0.01 -14.85 -0.55
CA MET A 23 0.90 -15.11 0.54
C MET A 23 1.58 -16.48 0.40
N GLU A 24 0.81 -17.51 0.04
CA GLU A 24 1.32 -18.85 -0.27
C GLU A 24 2.23 -18.86 -1.52
N ALA A 25 1.93 -18.01 -2.50
CA ALA A 25 2.76 -17.83 -3.69
C ALA A 25 4.07 -17.06 -3.43
N GLY A 26 4.30 -16.58 -2.20
CA GLY A 26 5.55 -15.95 -1.79
C GLY A 26 5.51 -14.42 -1.64
N ALA A 27 4.31 -13.83 -1.56
CA ALA A 27 4.21 -12.39 -1.27
C ALA A 27 4.72 -12.09 0.15
N VAL A 28 5.53 -11.03 0.28
CA VAL A 28 6.05 -10.54 1.56
C VAL A 28 5.01 -9.72 2.31
N SER A 29 4.13 -9.03 1.57
CA SER A 29 3.00 -8.29 2.13
C SER A 29 1.84 -8.24 1.14
N ILE A 30 0.63 -8.07 1.68
CA ILE A 30 -0.58 -7.84 0.90
C ILE A 30 -1.14 -6.46 1.23
N THR A 31 -1.54 -5.72 0.20
CA THR A 31 -2.23 -4.45 0.32
C THR A 31 -3.60 -4.55 -0.36
N PHE A 32 -4.65 -4.12 0.34
CA PHE A 32 -5.98 -3.95 -0.22
C PHE A 32 -6.16 -2.49 -0.61
N GLN A 33 -6.50 -2.24 -1.87
CA GLN A 33 -6.76 -0.91 -2.39
C GLN A 33 -8.13 -0.88 -3.04
N ASP A 34 -8.84 0.23 -2.93
CA ASP A 34 -10.07 0.45 -3.68
C ASP A 34 -9.78 0.68 -5.17
N THR A 35 -10.54 0.01 -6.03
CA THR A 35 -10.45 0.19 -7.48
C THR A 35 -11.07 1.51 -7.94
N HIS A 36 -12.09 2.02 -7.23
CA HIS A 36 -12.92 3.14 -7.71
C HIS A 36 -12.86 4.42 -6.85
N ASP A 37 -12.05 4.46 -5.80
CA ASP A 37 -11.95 5.58 -4.84
C ASP A 37 -13.31 5.98 -4.21
N THR A 38 -14.14 4.96 -3.99
CA THR A 38 -15.39 4.98 -3.25
C THR A 38 -15.11 5.09 -1.74
N PRO A 39 -15.66 6.11 -1.05
CA PRO A 39 -15.48 6.24 0.38
C PRO A 39 -16.15 5.08 1.13
N VAL A 40 -15.36 4.32 1.88
CA VAL A 40 -15.86 3.34 2.86
C VAL A 40 -16.12 4.08 4.17
N PHE A 41 -17.35 3.93 4.68
CA PHE A 41 -17.73 4.44 6.01
C PHE A 41 -17.38 3.42 7.08
N GLU A 42 -17.12 3.89 8.30
CA GLU A 42 -16.77 3.06 9.43
C GLU A 42 -17.80 1.92 9.64
N PRO A 43 -17.35 0.65 9.58
CA PRO A 43 -18.20 -0.48 9.90
C PRO A 43 -18.51 -0.54 11.40
N LEU A 44 -19.51 -1.33 11.77
CA LEU A 44 -19.85 -1.52 13.19
C LEU A 44 -18.68 -2.18 13.93
N PRO A 45 -18.55 -1.96 15.26
CA PRO A 45 -17.49 -2.60 16.05
C PRO A 45 -17.48 -4.12 15.85
N GLY A 46 -16.39 -4.65 15.27
CA GLY A 46 -16.21 -6.08 14.98
C GLY A 46 -16.48 -6.50 13.54
N GLU A 47 -16.90 -5.59 12.66
CA GLU A 47 -17.02 -5.83 11.23
C GLU A 47 -15.83 -5.25 10.47
N THR A 48 -15.20 -6.04 9.59
CA THR A 48 -14.21 -5.57 8.63
C THR A 48 -14.88 -5.55 7.26
N ARG A 49 -15.19 -4.36 6.74
CA ARG A 49 -15.85 -4.23 5.44
C ARG A 49 -14.87 -3.73 4.39
N LEU A 50 -14.59 -4.57 3.40
CA LEU A 50 -13.80 -4.22 2.21
C LEU A 50 -14.71 -3.60 1.12
N TRP A 51 -14.09 -2.95 0.14
CA TRP A 51 -14.77 -2.35 -1.00
C TRP A 51 -15.42 -3.42 -1.89
N GLY A 52 -16.51 -3.06 -2.57
CA GLY A 52 -17.22 -3.95 -3.50
C GLY A 52 -16.29 -4.45 -4.60
N ASP A 53 -15.58 -3.53 -5.25
CA ASP A 53 -14.44 -3.79 -6.13
C ASP A 53 -13.16 -3.42 -5.36
N THR A 54 -12.36 -4.43 -5.05
CA THR A 54 -11.10 -4.26 -4.30
C THR A 54 -9.96 -4.80 -5.15
N ASP A 55 -8.89 -4.05 -5.25
CA ASP A 55 -7.63 -4.53 -5.77
C ASP A 55 -6.79 -5.16 -4.64
N VAL A 56 -6.38 -6.40 -4.84
CA VAL A 56 -5.43 -7.10 -3.97
C VAL A 56 -4.06 -7.00 -4.60
N ILE A 57 -3.11 -6.42 -3.87
CA ILE A 57 -1.75 -6.17 -4.34
C ILE A 57 -0.80 -6.98 -3.48
N GLY A 58 -0.12 -7.96 -4.10
CA GLY A 58 0.97 -8.70 -3.46
C GLY A 58 2.32 -8.07 -3.77
N LEU A 59 3.14 -7.86 -2.75
CA LEU A 59 4.51 -7.38 -2.88
C LEU A 59 5.49 -8.55 -2.88
N PHE A 60 6.35 -8.63 -3.88
CA PHE A 60 7.34 -9.67 -4.10
C PHE A 60 8.74 -9.07 -4.21
N ASP A 61 9.75 -9.85 -3.84
CA ASP A 61 11.14 -9.50 -4.10
C ASP A 61 11.41 -9.51 -5.62
N ALA A 62 12.24 -8.60 -6.13
CA ALA A 62 12.57 -8.55 -7.55
C ALA A 62 13.32 -9.79 -8.08
N GLU A 63 13.89 -10.61 -7.19
CA GLU A 63 14.50 -11.90 -7.56
C GLU A 63 13.44 -13.02 -7.75
N THR A 64 12.17 -12.77 -7.41
CA THR A 64 11.08 -13.74 -7.55
C THR A 64 10.69 -13.94 -9.02
N ASP A 65 10.58 -15.20 -9.47
CA ASP A 65 10.05 -15.51 -10.79
C ASP A 65 8.54 -15.30 -10.84
N MET A 66 8.11 -14.20 -11.45
CA MET A 66 6.70 -13.87 -11.56
C MET A 66 5.92 -14.80 -12.48
N ASN A 67 6.58 -15.53 -13.38
CA ASN A 67 5.89 -16.52 -14.20
C ASN A 67 5.44 -17.72 -13.36
N ASP A 68 6.27 -18.15 -12.40
CA ASP A 68 5.94 -19.23 -11.48
C ASP A 68 4.79 -18.81 -10.57
N VAL A 69 4.82 -17.58 -10.04
CA VAL A 69 3.73 -17.02 -9.23
C VAL A 69 2.43 -16.95 -10.02
N VAL A 70 2.46 -16.44 -11.26
CA VAL A 70 1.27 -16.40 -12.12
C VAL A 70 0.76 -17.81 -12.41
N ALA A 71 1.64 -18.78 -12.70
CA ALA A 71 1.24 -20.16 -12.93
C ALA A 71 0.58 -20.82 -11.71
N ILE A 72 1.05 -20.52 -10.49
CA ILE A 72 0.40 -20.97 -9.25
C ILE A 72 -1.00 -20.36 -9.15
N LEU A 73 -1.12 -19.05 -9.38
CA LEU A 73 -2.37 -18.30 -9.29
C LEU A 73 -3.38 -18.70 -10.38
N GLU A 74 -2.94 -19.07 -11.58
CA GLU A 74 -3.81 -19.56 -12.66
C GLU A 74 -4.53 -20.87 -12.29
N ASN A 75 -3.93 -21.68 -11.42
CA ASN A 75 -4.56 -22.89 -10.90
C ASN A 75 -5.60 -22.58 -9.80
N HIS A 76 -5.67 -21.34 -9.32
CA HIS A 76 -6.63 -20.96 -8.29
C HIS A 76 -8.05 -20.86 -8.87
N PRO A 77 -9.07 -21.48 -8.23
CA PRO A 77 -10.43 -21.55 -8.76
C PRO A 77 -11.12 -20.18 -8.92
N LEU A 78 -10.64 -19.14 -8.22
CA LEU A 78 -11.19 -17.78 -8.32
C LEU A 78 -10.63 -16.96 -9.49
N LEU A 79 -9.44 -17.30 -10.00
CA LEU A 79 -8.78 -16.54 -11.07
C LEU A 79 -8.95 -17.22 -12.42
N GLY A 80 -8.69 -18.53 -12.48
CA GLY A 80 -8.66 -19.30 -13.72
C GLY A 80 -7.49 -18.94 -14.64
N ALA A 81 -7.41 -19.60 -15.79
CA ALA A 81 -6.33 -19.37 -16.76
C ALA A 81 -6.46 -17.99 -17.44
N GLY A 82 -5.36 -17.23 -17.51
CA GLY A 82 -5.34 -15.93 -18.17
C GLY A 82 -6.07 -14.80 -17.42
N PHE A 83 -6.10 -14.86 -16.09
CA PHE A 83 -6.72 -13.80 -15.28
C PHE A 83 -6.09 -12.43 -15.52
N ALA A 84 -6.90 -11.38 -15.40
CA ALA A 84 -6.45 -10.01 -15.55
C ALA A 84 -5.57 -9.62 -14.36
N HIS A 85 -4.28 -9.36 -14.62
CA HIS A 85 -3.33 -8.93 -13.62
C HIS A 85 -2.38 -7.88 -14.15
N LYS A 86 -1.80 -7.11 -13.23
CA LYS A 86 -0.82 -6.08 -13.55
C LYS A 86 0.42 -6.30 -12.70
N ILE A 87 1.55 -6.51 -13.35
CA ILE A 87 2.87 -6.59 -12.69
C ILE A 87 3.56 -5.25 -12.91
N GLU A 88 3.97 -4.60 -11.82
CA GLU A 88 4.73 -3.37 -11.85
C GLU A 88 5.99 -3.50 -11.01
N GLN A 89 7.11 -3.02 -11.53
CA GLN A 89 8.33 -2.91 -10.73
C GLN A 89 8.27 -1.62 -9.92
N LEU A 90 8.49 -1.75 -8.61
CA LEU A 90 8.59 -0.64 -7.70
C LEU A 90 10.07 -0.24 -7.59
N GLU A 91 10.37 0.98 -8.02
CA GLU A 91 11.71 1.56 -7.87
C GLU A 91 12.06 1.73 -6.39
N ASP A 92 13.28 1.36 -6.03
CA ASP A 92 13.86 1.57 -4.72
C ASP A 92 14.08 3.06 -4.48
N LYS A 93 13.05 3.72 -3.94
CA LYS A 93 13.14 5.11 -3.48
C LYS A 93 13.44 5.11 -2.00
N ASP A 94 14.33 6.00 -1.59
CA ASP A 94 14.64 6.27 -0.19
C ASP A 94 13.48 7.08 0.41
N TRP A 95 12.35 6.39 0.63
CA TRP A 95 11.09 7.00 1.07
C TRP A 95 11.30 7.84 2.33
N GLU A 96 12.22 7.42 3.22
CA GLU A 96 12.62 8.15 4.42
C GLU A 96 13.12 9.58 4.15
N ARG A 97 13.80 9.80 3.02
CA ARG A 97 14.33 11.11 2.64
C ARG A 97 13.32 11.94 1.85
N GLU A 98 12.54 11.31 0.97
CA GLU A 98 11.50 11.99 0.19
C GLU A 98 10.39 12.57 1.09
N TRP A 99 10.05 11.90 2.20
CA TRP A 99 9.05 12.44 3.11
C TRP A 99 9.61 13.58 3.99
N MET A 100 10.91 13.58 4.29
CA MET A 100 11.56 14.65 5.08
C MET A 100 11.51 16.01 4.39
N ASP A 101 11.63 16.04 3.06
CA ASP A 101 11.52 17.29 2.29
C ASP A 101 10.10 17.89 2.32
N ASN A 102 9.08 17.09 2.66
CA ASN A 102 7.69 17.54 2.72
C ASN A 102 7.25 17.98 4.13
N PHE A 103 7.89 17.47 5.19
CA PHE A 103 7.53 17.78 6.59
C PHE A 103 8.29 19.00 7.12
N HIS A 104 7.65 20.16 6.98
CA HIS A 104 8.15 21.41 7.52
C HIS A 104 7.54 21.68 8.90
N PRO A 105 8.30 22.27 9.85
CA PRO A 105 7.74 22.76 11.09
C PRO A 105 6.51 23.65 10.89
N MET A 106 5.41 23.28 11.51
CA MET A 106 4.15 24.02 11.41
C MET A 106 3.86 24.77 12.71
N ARG A 107 3.57 26.07 12.60
CA ARG A 107 3.17 26.90 13.74
C ARG A 107 1.65 26.91 13.87
N PHE A 108 1.15 26.50 15.02
CA PHE A 108 -0.26 26.56 15.38
C PHE A 108 -0.49 27.69 16.40
N GLY A 109 -1.13 28.77 15.96
CA GLY A 109 -1.29 29.98 16.77
C GLY A 109 0.05 30.69 17.05
N GLU A 110 0.16 31.36 18.19
CA GLU A 110 1.33 32.18 18.51
C GLU A 110 2.41 31.44 19.32
N ARG A 111 2.06 30.36 20.02
CA ARG A 111 2.91 29.73 21.05
C ARG A 111 3.15 28.23 20.87
N LEU A 112 2.52 27.59 19.88
CA LEU A 112 2.67 26.15 19.64
C LEU A 112 3.30 25.90 18.28
N TRP A 113 4.29 25.01 18.27
CA TRP A 113 4.94 24.52 17.08
C TRP A 113 4.89 23.00 17.09
N ILE A 114 4.53 22.41 15.95
CA ILE A 114 4.64 20.97 15.71
C ILE A 114 5.90 20.77 14.88
N CYS A 115 6.87 20.09 15.48
CA CYS A 115 8.22 19.89 14.95
C CYS A 115 8.55 18.40 15.01
N GLN A 116 9.15 17.86 13.96
CA GLN A 116 9.75 16.54 14.02
C GLN A 116 11.02 16.59 14.90
N ALA A 117 11.28 15.52 15.66
CA ALA A 117 12.49 15.41 16.46
C ALA A 117 13.75 15.63 15.60
N GLY A 118 14.64 16.52 16.05
CA GLY A 118 15.85 16.89 15.31
C GLY A 118 15.74 18.15 14.43
N VAL A 119 14.53 18.68 14.19
CA VAL A 119 14.34 19.93 13.43
C VAL A 119 14.18 21.12 14.38
N MET A 120 15.07 22.12 14.26
CA MET A 120 15.05 23.28 15.14
C MET A 120 13.97 24.28 14.73
N CYS A 121 12.92 24.40 15.54
CA CYS A 121 11.88 25.41 15.38
C CYS A 121 12.38 26.77 15.86
N ARG A 122 12.91 27.58 14.94
CA ARG A 122 13.33 28.95 15.25
C ARG A 122 12.13 29.89 15.20
N THR A 123 11.82 30.53 16.32
CA THR A 123 11.08 31.78 16.29
C THR A 123 12.00 32.82 15.65
N LYS A 124 11.53 33.52 14.60
CA LYS A 124 12.17 34.79 14.22
C LYS A 124 11.97 35.73 15.40
N THR A 125 12.99 35.91 16.23
CA THR A 125 13.00 37.01 17.20
C THR A 125 12.78 38.30 16.40
N PRO A 126 11.83 39.17 16.77
CA PRO A 126 11.67 40.44 16.09
C PRO A 126 13.00 41.20 16.23
N SER A 127 13.59 41.60 15.12
CA SER A 127 14.71 42.54 15.13
C SER A 127 14.21 43.86 15.69
N THR A 128 14.67 44.24 16.88
CA THR A 128 14.55 45.60 17.42
C THR A 128 15.39 46.56 16.60
#